data_AF-A0A833AS02-F1
#
_entry.id   AF-A0A833AS02-F1
#
_cell.length_a   1.000
_cell.length_b   1.000
_cell.length_c   1.000
_cell.angle_alpha   90.00
_cell.angle_beta   90.00
_cell.angle_gamma   90.00
#
_symmetry.space_group_name_H-M   'P 1'
#
loop_
_entity.id
_entity.type
_entity.pdbx_description
1 polymer ?
#
loop_
_entity_poly.entity_id
_entity_poly.type
_entity_poly.pdbx_seq_one_letter_code
_entity_poly.pdbx_strand_id
1 'polypeptide(L)'
;MRLNRDITLGKYFPGDSLVHRLDPRTKVITTAIILVTIFATQSWFGYATWGGLIIFLYRQSQIPGIVLLKNLRPFLYLFILTFLWHILFLSSEGKVLFALGPIQITYNALQTAIIYCLRIGMFIVFSSLLTLTTAPLEFTDAIEKMLAPLKQLKMPVHEFALMTSIAIRFIPTILDEAEKLYLAQHNRAARFNGTLRERVHALLALVVPL
;
A
#
# COMPACT_ATOMS: atom_id res chain seq x y z
N MET A 1 17.09 -18.80 12.48
CA MET A 1 16.15 -17.78 11.98
C MET A 1 15.64 -18.30 10.64
N ARG A 2 14.53 -19.07 10.64
CA ARG A 2 13.89 -19.41 9.36
C ARG A 2 13.51 -18.06 8.76
N LEU A 3 13.98 -17.71 7.56
CA LEU A 3 13.31 -16.64 6.83
C LEU A 3 11.85 -17.11 6.78
N ASN A 4 10.97 -16.43 7.51
CA ASN A 4 9.60 -16.87 7.59
C ASN A 4 9.12 -17.09 6.15
N ARG A 5 8.43 -18.20 5.92
CA ARG A 5 7.49 -18.37 4.79
C ARG A 5 6.40 -17.27 4.74
N ASP A 6 6.50 -16.28 5.60
CA ASP A 6 5.85 -14.97 5.56
C ASP A 6 6.61 -13.98 4.66
N ILE A 7 7.17 -14.43 3.53
CA ILE A 7 7.16 -13.54 2.37
C ILE A 7 5.71 -13.46 1.92
N THR A 8 4.93 -12.70 2.69
CA THR A 8 3.59 -12.22 2.42
C THR A 8 3.64 -11.17 1.31
N LEU A 9 4.38 -11.43 0.22
CA LEU A 9 4.31 -10.59 -0.97
C LEU A 9 2.89 -10.75 -1.53
N GLY A 10 2.08 -9.70 -1.42
CA GLY A 10 0.78 -9.63 -2.08
C GLY A 10 -0.15 -10.80 -1.74
N LYS A 11 -0.54 -10.96 -0.46
CA LYS A 11 -1.64 -11.85 -0.07
C LYS A 11 -2.95 -11.35 -0.69
N TYR A 12 -3.14 -11.69 -1.97
CA TYR A 12 -4.45 -11.86 -2.55
C TYR A 12 -5.21 -12.81 -1.62
N PHE A 13 -6.34 -12.36 -1.09
CA PHE A 13 -7.25 -13.25 -0.39
C PHE A 13 -8.09 -13.93 -1.46
N PRO A 14 -7.91 -15.25 -1.70
CA PRO A 14 -8.81 -15.95 -2.59
C PRO A 14 -10.20 -15.94 -1.96
N GLY A 15 -11.13 -15.24 -2.63
CA GLY A 15 -12.50 -15.09 -2.20
C GLY A 15 -13.42 -15.13 -3.42
N ASP A 16 -14.63 -15.64 -3.24
CA ASP A 16 -15.58 -15.89 -4.34
C ASP A 16 -16.58 -14.73 -4.57
N SER A 17 -16.35 -13.58 -3.94
CA SER A 17 -17.32 -12.47 -3.97
C SER A 17 -17.41 -11.77 -5.33
N LEU A 18 -18.51 -11.04 -5.53
CA LEU A 18 -18.75 -10.23 -6.73
C LEU A 18 -17.59 -9.26 -7.01
N VAL A 19 -16.97 -8.72 -5.97
CA VAL A 19 -15.80 -7.83 -6.09
C VAL A 19 -14.57 -8.57 -6.59
N HIS A 20 -14.40 -9.86 -6.29
CA HIS A 20 -13.28 -10.65 -6.79
C HIS A 20 -13.48 -11.02 -8.27
N ARG A 21 -14.72 -11.29 -8.69
CA ARG A 21 -15.09 -11.68 -10.06
C ARG A 21 -15.08 -10.56 -11.10
N LEU A 22 -15.02 -9.30 -10.67
CA LEU A 22 -14.92 -8.18 -11.61
C LEU A 22 -13.60 -8.21 -12.37
N ASP A 23 -13.62 -7.75 -13.63
CA ASP A 23 -12.42 -7.58 -14.44
C ASP A 23 -11.40 -6.69 -13.70
N PRO A 24 -10.13 -7.12 -13.58
CA PRO A 24 -9.07 -6.36 -12.91
C PRO A 24 -8.93 -4.91 -13.42
N ARG A 25 -9.12 -4.71 -14.73
CA ARG A 25 -9.06 -3.37 -15.36
C ARG A 25 -10.07 -2.40 -14.76
N THR A 26 -11.32 -2.86 -14.63
CA THR A 26 -12.41 -2.05 -14.07
C THR A 26 -12.10 -1.74 -12.61
N LYS A 27 -11.58 -2.70 -11.84
CA LYS A 27 -11.16 -2.44 -10.45
C LYS A 27 -10.08 -1.37 -10.37
N VAL A 28 -9.05 -1.42 -11.22
CA VAL A 28 -7.96 -0.42 -11.23
C VAL A 28 -8.50 0.97 -11.58
N ILE A 29 -9.31 1.08 -12.64
CA ILE A 29 -9.88 2.36 -13.08
C ILE A 29 -10.83 2.92 -12.02
N THR A 30 -11.77 2.10 -11.52
CA THR A 30 -12.70 2.50 -10.46
C THR A 30 -11.96 2.91 -9.19
N THR A 31 -10.89 2.19 -8.83
CA THR A 31 -10.04 2.57 -7.71
C THR A 31 -9.40 3.93 -7.94
N ALA A 32 -8.76 4.15 -9.08
CA ALA A 32 -8.15 5.44 -9.39
C ALA A 32 -9.17 6.60 -9.33
N ILE A 33 -10.35 6.42 -9.92
CA ILE A 33 -11.44 7.42 -9.90
C ILE A 33 -11.90 7.73 -8.47
N ILE A 34 -12.11 6.69 -7.66
CA ILE A 34 -12.55 6.86 -6.27
C ILE A 34 -11.49 7.58 -5.45
N LEU A 35 -10.21 7.23 -5.61
CA LEU A 35 -9.13 7.91 -4.89
C LEU A 35 -9.07 9.41 -5.27
N VAL A 36 -9.20 9.76 -6.54
CA VAL A 36 -9.26 11.17 -6.97
C VAL A 36 -10.48 11.89 -6.38
N THR A 37 -11.64 11.22 -6.35
CA THR A 37 -12.88 11.85 -5.86
C THR A 37 -12.88 12.02 -4.34
N ILE A 38 -12.25 11.11 -3.58
CA ILE A 38 -12.02 11.27 -2.13
C ILE A 38 -11.21 12.53 -1.85
N PHE A 39 -10.19 12.83 -2.67
CA PHE A 39 -9.39 14.05 -2.51
C PHE A 39 -10.14 15.32 -2.92
N ALA A 40 -10.99 15.25 -3.94
CA ALA A 40 -11.83 16.37 -4.39
C ALA A 40 -12.97 16.69 -3.40
N THR A 41 -13.34 15.74 -2.53
CA THR A 41 -14.42 15.91 -1.56
C THR A 41 -14.00 16.82 -0.41
N GLN A 42 -14.82 17.84 -0.13
CA GLN A 42 -14.64 18.77 1.00
C GLN A 42 -15.77 18.71 2.04
N SER A 43 -16.88 18.06 1.72
CA SER A 43 -18.06 17.98 2.60
C SER A 43 -18.00 16.77 3.53
N TRP A 44 -18.41 16.97 4.79
CA TRP A 44 -18.58 15.91 5.79
C TRP A 44 -19.53 14.79 5.32
N PHE A 45 -20.61 15.15 4.62
CA PHE A 45 -21.54 14.17 4.05
C PHE A 45 -20.86 13.31 2.98
N GLY A 46 -19.96 13.88 2.18
CA GLY A 46 -19.22 13.13 1.17
C GLY A 46 -18.25 12.10 1.79
N TYR A 47 -17.61 12.44 2.90
CA TYR A 47 -16.81 11.45 3.63
C TYR A 47 -17.68 10.34 4.23
N ALA A 48 -18.87 10.66 4.74
CA ALA A 48 -19.79 9.66 5.26
C ALA A 48 -20.25 8.68 4.17
N THR A 49 -20.56 9.17 2.96
CA THR A 49 -20.94 8.30 1.83
C THR A 49 -19.79 7.41 1.38
N TRP A 50 -18.57 7.94 1.26
CA TRP A 50 -17.38 7.13 0.95
C TRP A 50 -17.07 6.09 2.01
N GLY A 51 -17.18 6.45 3.30
CA GLY A 51 -17.03 5.53 4.41
C GLY A 51 -18.04 4.38 4.36
N GLY A 52 -19.31 4.71 4.09
CA GLY A 52 -20.37 3.71 3.90
C GLY A 52 -20.09 2.77 2.73
N LEU A 53 -19.65 3.31 1.58
CA LEU A 53 -19.28 2.51 0.41
C LEU A 53 -18.11 1.56 0.71
N ILE A 54 -17.08 2.03 1.40
CA ILE A 54 -15.93 1.22 1.81
C ILE A 54 -16.38 0.03 2.66
N ILE A 55 -17.20 0.29 3.69
CA ILE A 55 -17.70 -0.75 4.59
C ILE A 55 -18.54 -1.76 3.81
N PHE A 56 -19.40 -1.28 2.91
CA PHE A 56 -20.21 -2.13 2.04
C PHE A 56 -19.34 -3.04 1.16
N LEU A 57 -18.32 -2.48 0.49
CA LEU A 57 -17.41 -3.23 -0.37
C LEU A 57 -16.57 -4.25 0.42
N TYR A 58 -16.06 -3.89 1.60
CA TYR A 58 -15.33 -4.83 2.47
C TYR A 58 -16.21 -5.99 2.92
N ARG A 59 -17.46 -5.71 3.27
CA ARG A 59 -18.44 -6.74 3.66
C ARG A 59 -18.79 -7.66 2.50
N GLN A 60 -18.99 -7.11 1.30
CA GLN A 60 -19.20 -7.88 0.08
C GLN A 60 -17.98 -8.74 -0.27
N SER A 61 -16.77 -8.22 -0.07
CA SER A 61 -15.52 -8.92 -0.33
C SER A 61 -15.21 -10.05 0.65
N GLN A 62 -16.03 -10.26 1.69
CA GLN A 62 -15.83 -11.27 2.75
C GLN A 62 -14.47 -11.16 3.46
N ILE A 63 -13.88 -9.97 3.48
CA ILE A 63 -12.59 -9.73 4.13
C ILE A 63 -12.85 -9.51 5.63
N PRO A 64 -12.15 -10.21 6.53
CA PRO A 64 -12.36 -10.02 7.97
C PRO A 64 -11.98 -8.58 8.37
N GLY A 65 -12.86 -7.90 9.10
CA GLY A 65 -12.66 -6.50 9.52
C GLY A 65 -11.38 -6.26 10.35
N ILE A 66 -10.78 -7.31 10.93
CA ILE A 66 -9.48 -7.25 11.60
C ILE A 66 -8.35 -6.88 10.63
N VAL A 67 -8.47 -7.25 9.35
CA VAL A 67 -7.49 -6.89 8.30
C VAL A 67 -7.50 -5.39 8.04
N LEU A 68 -8.67 -4.73 8.13
CA LEU A 68 -8.80 -3.29 8.01
C LEU A 68 -7.94 -2.55 9.04
N LEU A 69 -8.05 -2.96 10.30
CA LEU A 69 -7.29 -2.37 11.42
C LEU A 69 -5.80 -2.67 11.31
N LYS A 70 -5.43 -3.87 10.85
CA LYS A 70 -4.02 -4.23 10.60
C LYS A 70 -3.40 -3.38 9.49
N ASN A 71 -4.14 -3.08 8.43
CA ASN A 71 -3.68 -2.23 7.33
C ASN A 71 -3.47 -0.77 7.76
N LEU A 72 -4.28 -0.26 8.70
CA LEU A 72 -4.13 1.10 9.23
C LEU A 72 -3.01 1.23 10.27
N ARG A 73 -2.69 0.15 11.00
CA ARG A 73 -1.68 0.14 12.07
C ARG A 73 -0.31 0.74 11.69
N PRO A 74 0.34 0.37 10.56
CA PRO A 74 1.63 0.94 10.20
C PRO A 74 1.55 2.45 9.88
N PHE A 75 0.38 2.95 9.49
CA PHE A 75 0.16 4.36 9.18
C PHE A 75 -0.29 5.19 10.38
N LEU A 76 -0.45 4.61 11.58
CA LEU A 76 -0.81 5.35 12.78
C LEU A 76 0.21 6.46 13.12
N TYR A 77 1.50 6.19 12.89
CA TYR A 77 2.55 7.20 13.05
C TYR A 77 2.31 8.40 12.13
N LEU A 78 1.90 8.14 10.88
CA LEU A 78 1.57 9.19 9.92
C LEU A 78 0.33 9.98 10.35
N PHE A 79 -0.70 9.32 10.88
CA PHE A 79 -1.89 10.03 11.40
C PHE A 79 -1.58 10.92 12.59
N ILE A 80 -0.76 10.44 13.54
CA ILE A 80 -0.34 11.25 14.68
C ILE A 80 0.48 12.44 14.19
N LEU A 81 1.42 12.22 13.26
CA LEU A 81 2.25 13.27 12.68
C LEU A 81 1.42 14.32 11.95
N THR A 82 0.47 13.91 11.10
CA THR A 82 -0.39 14.86 10.36
C THR A 82 -1.34 15.61 11.29
N PHE A 83 -1.86 14.95 12.32
CA PHE A 83 -2.73 15.58 13.31
C PHE A 83 -1.98 16.63 14.13
N LEU A 84 -0.78 16.28 14.62
CA LEU A 84 0.10 17.22 15.33
C LEU A 84 0.53 18.37 14.42
N TRP A 85 0.88 18.09 13.16
CA TRP A 85 1.25 19.12 12.20
C TRP A 85 0.12 20.14 12.00
N HIS A 86 -1.11 19.69 11.77
CA HIS A 86 -2.24 20.58 11.59
C HIS A 86 -2.58 21.37 12.85
N ILE A 87 -2.50 20.75 14.03
CA ILE A 87 -2.70 21.48 15.28
C ILE A 87 -1.60 22.52 15.46
N LEU A 88 -0.32 22.18 15.35
CA LEU A 88 0.77 23.10 15.66
C LEU A 88 0.90 24.26 14.65
N PHE A 89 0.71 24.01 13.35
CA PHE A 89 0.94 25.00 12.29
C PHE A 89 -0.32 25.75 11.84
N LEU A 90 -1.52 25.17 11.99
CA LEU A 90 -2.78 25.81 11.59
C LEU A 90 -3.50 26.50 12.78
N SER A 91 -2.89 26.49 13.96
CA SER A 91 -3.36 27.16 15.19
C SER A 91 -3.56 28.68 15.05
N SER A 92 -2.94 29.32 14.05
CA SER A 92 -2.93 30.79 13.93
C SER A 92 -4.19 31.40 13.32
N GLU A 93 -5.10 30.60 12.74
CA GLU A 93 -6.27 31.11 12.01
C GLU A 93 -7.61 30.55 12.54
N GLY A 94 -8.38 31.38 13.28
CA GLY A 94 -9.79 31.12 13.58
C GLY A 94 -10.20 31.19 15.07
N LYS A 95 -11.40 30.68 15.37
CA LYS A 95 -11.94 30.64 16.75
C LYS A 95 -11.14 29.67 17.61
N VAL A 96 -10.50 30.20 18.65
CA VAL A 96 -9.71 29.44 19.63
C VAL A 96 -10.64 28.67 20.55
N LEU A 97 -10.49 27.34 20.64
CA LEU A 97 -11.22 26.50 21.60
C LEU A 97 -10.46 26.35 22.91
N PHE A 98 -9.14 26.18 22.83
CA PHE A 98 -8.28 25.95 23.99
C PHE A 98 -6.90 26.54 23.72
N ALA A 99 -6.43 27.40 24.63
CA ALA A 99 -5.08 27.94 24.58
C ALA A 99 -4.26 27.30 25.72
N LEU A 100 -3.21 26.56 25.36
CA LEU A 100 -2.26 26.01 26.32
C LEU A 100 -0.86 26.55 25.98
N GLY A 101 -0.52 27.73 26.50
CA GLY A 101 0.77 28.38 26.23
C GLY A 101 0.92 28.82 24.77
N PRO A 102 2.06 28.55 24.09
CA PRO A 102 2.28 28.95 22.68
C PRO A 102 1.44 28.15 21.67
N ILE A 103 0.67 27.15 22.12
CA ILE A 103 -0.16 26.30 21.27
C ILE A 103 -1.62 26.70 21.45
N GLN A 104 -2.24 27.23 20.39
CA GLN A 104 -3.64 27.66 20.39
C GLN A 104 -4.48 26.73 19.51
N ILE A 105 -5.17 25.76 20.12
CA ILE A 105 -5.98 24.82 19.35
C ILE A 105 -7.24 25.54 18.84
N THR A 106 -7.29 25.80 17.52
CA THR A 106 -8.46 26.38 16.85
C THR A 106 -9.42 25.30 16.37
N TYR A 107 -10.71 25.66 16.26
CA TYR A 107 -11.73 24.76 15.70
C TYR A 107 -11.35 24.30 14.29
N ASN A 108 -10.83 25.23 13.48
CA ASN A 108 -10.44 24.98 12.10
C ASN A 108 -9.26 24.01 12.01
N ALA A 109 -8.25 24.15 12.87
CA ALA A 109 -7.12 23.23 12.93
C ALA A 109 -7.58 21.80 13.27
N LEU A 110 -8.46 21.66 14.28
CA LEU A 110 -8.99 20.36 14.67
C LEU A 110 -9.84 19.73 13.56
N GLN A 111 -10.77 20.49 12.97
CA GLN A 111 -11.61 20.01 11.88
C GLN A 111 -10.76 19.57 10.67
N THR A 112 -9.77 20.37 10.28
CA THR A 112 -8.88 20.06 9.15
C THR A 112 -8.04 18.83 9.45
N ALA A 113 -7.46 18.73 10.65
CA ALA A 113 -6.70 17.56 11.08
C ALA A 113 -7.52 16.26 10.98
N ILE A 114 -8.77 16.29 11.45
CA ILE A 114 -9.69 15.14 11.38
C ILE A 114 -10.00 14.78 9.93
N ILE A 115 -10.33 15.77 9.09
CA ILE A 115 -10.64 15.56 7.67
C ILE A 115 -9.46 14.92 6.93
N TYR A 116 -8.23 15.39 7.17
CA TYR A 116 -7.04 14.83 6.53
C TYR A 116 -6.73 13.41 7.04
N CYS A 117 -6.86 13.15 8.34
CA CYS A 117 -6.72 11.79 8.87
C CYS A 117 -7.75 10.83 8.26
N LEU A 118 -9.01 11.27 8.15
CA LEU A 118 -10.08 10.51 7.54
C LEU A 118 -9.81 10.24 6.05
N ARG A 119 -9.37 11.26 5.31
CA ARG A 119 -9.03 11.18 3.88
C ARG A 119 -7.91 10.17 3.63
N ILE A 120 -6.81 10.25 4.38
CA ILE A 120 -5.68 9.33 4.23
C ILE A 120 -6.08 7.92 4.67
N GLY A 121 -6.87 7.79 5.75
CA GLY A 121 -7.41 6.50 6.18
C GLY A 121 -8.27 5.84 5.11
N MET A 122 -9.21 6.56 4.52
CA MET A 122 -10.05 6.05 3.43
C MET A 122 -9.22 5.67 2.21
N PHE A 123 -8.22 6.49 1.84
CA PHE A 123 -7.30 6.20 0.75
C PHE A 123 -6.56 4.88 0.94
N ILE A 124 -5.95 4.68 2.13
CA ILE A 124 -5.21 3.46 2.47
C ILE A 124 -6.14 2.24 2.43
N VAL A 125 -7.31 2.35 3.06
CA VAL A 125 -8.28 1.26 3.14
C VAL A 125 -8.77 0.86 1.75
N PHE A 126 -9.13 1.84 0.93
CA PHE A 126 -9.64 1.58 -0.41
C PHE A 126 -8.55 1.01 -1.33
N SER A 127 -7.33 1.56 -1.28
CA SER A 127 -6.18 1.02 -2.03
C SER A 127 -5.85 -0.43 -1.61
N SER A 128 -5.86 -0.71 -0.31
CA SER A 128 -5.62 -2.07 0.18
C SER A 128 -6.68 -3.07 -0.27
N LEU A 129 -7.93 -2.63 -0.53
CA LEU A 129 -8.95 -3.50 -1.08
C LEU A 129 -8.55 -4.00 -2.47
N LEU A 130 -8.00 -3.14 -3.34
CA LEU A 130 -7.50 -3.55 -4.66
C LEU A 130 -6.37 -4.58 -4.52
N THR A 131 -5.42 -4.34 -3.62
CA THR A 131 -4.28 -5.24 -3.36
C THR A 131 -4.72 -6.60 -2.82
N LEU A 132 -5.76 -6.64 -1.99
CA LEU A 132 -6.27 -7.89 -1.40
C LEU A 132 -7.16 -8.67 -2.38
N THR A 133 -7.82 -8.00 -3.32
CA THR A 133 -8.84 -8.61 -4.21
C THR A 133 -8.38 -8.81 -5.66
N THR A 134 -7.12 -8.51 -5.98
CA THR A 134 -6.54 -8.69 -7.33
C THR A 134 -5.19 -9.38 -7.22
N ALA A 135 -4.98 -10.46 -7.98
CA ALA A 135 -3.70 -11.15 -7.98
C ALA A 135 -2.62 -10.30 -8.67
N PRO A 136 -1.33 -10.39 -8.27
CA PRO A 136 -0.26 -9.60 -8.89
C PRO A 136 -0.15 -9.78 -10.41
N LEU A 137 -0.32 -11.01 -10.91
CA LEU A 137 -0.29 -11.31 -12.35
C LEU A 137 -1.48 -10.67 -13.08
N GLU A 138 -2.69 -10.80 -12.53
CA GLU A 138 -3.90 -10.18 -13.07
C GLU A 138 -3.81 -8.66 -13.10
N PHE A 139 -3.17 -8.06 -12.09
CA PHE A 139 -2.91 -6.62 -12.03
C PHE A 139 -1.96 -6.20 -13.16
N THR A 140 -0.86 -6.91 -13.38
CA THR A 140 0.07 -6.63 -14.49
C THR A 140 -0.62 -6.75 -15.84
N ASP A 141 -1.44 -7.78 -16.06
CA ASP A 141 -2.22 -7.93 -17.29
C ASP A 141 -3.21 -6.77 -17.47
N ALA A 142 -3.84 -6.30 -16.38
CA ALA A 142 -4.71 -5.13 -16.40
C ALA A 142 -3.93 -3.88 -16.86
N ILE A 143 -2.75 -3.64 -16.30
CA ILE A 143 -1.89 -2.51 -16.64
C ILE A 143 -1.43 -2.58 -18.10
N GLU A 144 -0.98 -3.74 -18.59
CA GLU A 144 -0.62 -3.92 -20.01
C GLU A 144 -1.76 -3.47 -20.92
N LYS A 145 -2.96 -3.99 -20.64
CA LYS A 145 -4.13 -3.74 -21.45
C LYS A 145 -4.59 -2.27 -21.37
N MET A 146 -4.35 -1.60 -20.24
CA MET A 146 -4.57 -0.15 -20.08
C MET A 146 -3.52 0.70 -20.81
N LEU A 147 -2.30 0.17 -20.99
CA LEU A 147 -1.22 0.80 -21.76
C LEU A 147 -1.32 0.54 -23.26
N ALA A 148 -2.13 -0.43 -23.71
CA ALA A 148 -2.37 -0.72 -25.13
C ALA A 148 -2.66 0.52 -26.03
N PRO A 149 -3.46 1.53 -25.64
CA PRO A 149 -3.65 2.74 -26.46
C PRO A 149 -2.35 3.54 -26.68
N LEU A 150 -1.39 3.49 -25.74
CA LEU A 150 -0.08 4.14 -25.90
C LEU A 150 0.80 3.44 -26.95
N LYS A 151 0.39 2.28 -27.49
CA LYS A 151 1.04 1.65 -28.65
C LYS A 151 1.07 2.57 -29.87
N GLN A 152 0.06 3.46 -30.00
CA GLN A 152 0.03 4.47 -31.06
C GLN A 152 1.18 5.48 -30.94
N LEU A 153 1.74 5.66 -29.75
CA LEU A 153 2.91 6.50 -29.47
C LEU A 153 4.24 5.73 -29.65
N LYS A 154 4.23 4.59 -30.36
CA LYS A 154 5.41 3.72 -30.60
C LYS A 154 6.06 3.16 -29.33
N MET A 155 5.31 3.06 -28.24
CA MET A 155 5.78 2.42 -27.00
C MET A 155 5.72 0.88 -27.11
N PRO A 156 6.77 0.14 -26.69
CA PRO A 156 6.83 -1.33 -26.70
C PRO A 156 6.04 -1.94 -25.53
N VAL A 157 4.70 -1.82 -25.57
CA VAL A 157 3.80 -2.25 -24.49
C VAL A 157 3.84 -3.78 -24.32
N HIS A 158 3.92 -4.52 -25.42
CA HIS A 158 3.91 -5.98 -25.40
C HIS A 158 5.20 -6.55 -24.80
N GLU A 159 6.35 -5.99 -25.19
CA GLU A 159 7.64 -6.38 -24.65
C GLU A 159 7.73 -6.06 -23.15
N PHE A 160 7.21 -4.90 -22.73
CA PHE A 160 7.13 -4.53 -21.32
C PHE A 160 6.29 -5.53 -20.51
N ALA A 161 5.14 -5.94 -21.04
CA ALA A 161 4.28 -6.92 -20.38
C ALA A 161 4.95 -8.30 -20.30
N LEU A 162 5.60 -8.74 -21.37
CA LEU A 162 6.37 -9.99 -21.40
C LEU A 162 7.48 -9.96 -20.34
N MET A 163 8.28 -8.91 -20.29
CA MET A 163 9.35 -8.74 -19.30
C MET A 163 8.81 -8.75 -17.87
N THR A 164 7.69 -8.07 -17.62
CA THR A 164 7.07 -8.01 -16.29
C THR A 164 6.49 -9.37 -15.87
N SER A 165 5.82 -10.08 -16.78
CA SER A 165 5.26 -11.42 -16.54
C SER A 165 6.35 -12.44 -16.21
N ILE A 166 7.45 -12.39 -16.98
CA ILE A 166 8.65 -13.20 -16.73
C ILE A 166 9.26 -12.86 -15.37
N ALA A 167 9.41 -11.57 -15.04
CA ALA A 167 9.95 -11.13 -13.75
C ALA A 167 9.11 -11.65 -12.59
N ILE A 168 7.78 -11.47 -12.62
CA ILE A 168 6.88 -11.94 -11.55
C ILE A 168 7.00 -13.45 -11.35
N ARG A 169 7.13 -14.22 -12.44
CA ARG A 169 7.31 -15.68 -12.36
C ARG A 169 8.67 -16.10 -11.80
N PHE A 170 9.73 -15.33 -12.06
CA PHE A 170 11.06 -15.62 -11.53
C PHE A 170 11.29 -15.13 -10.10
N ILE A 171 10.50 -14.18 -9.59
CA ILE A 171 10.62 -13.72 -8.19
C ILE A 171 10.62 -14.89 -7.19
N PRO A 172 9.67 -15.86 -7.22
CA PRO A 172 9.70 -17.03 -6.34
C PRO A 172 11.00 -17.83 -6.47
N THR A 173 11.45 -18.13 -7.70
CA THR A 173 12.67 -18.91 -7.94
C THR A 173 13.92 -18.19 -7.42
N ILE A 174 14.02 -16.87 -7.63
CA ILE A 174 15.14 -16.06 -7.13
C ILE A 174 15.14 -16.04 -5.61
N LEU A 175 13.96 -15.96 -4.96
CA LEU A 175 13.84 -16.02 -3.51
C LEU A 175 14.27 -17.38 -2.96
N ASP A 176 13.89 -18.48 -3.62
CA ASP A 176 14.29 -19.84 -3.25
C ASP A 176 15.82 -20.01 -3.37
N GLU A 177 16.42 -19.51 -4.45
CA GLU A 177 17.87 -19.58 -4.64
C GLU A 177 18.63 -18.69 -3.67
N ALA A 178 18.11 -17.48 -3.40
CA ALA A 178 18.64 -16.60 -2.37
C ALA A 178 18.60 -17.24 -0.98
N GLU A 179 17.53 -17.98 -0.64
CA GLU A 179 17.43 -18.70 0.63
C GLU A 179 18.47 -19.82 0.73
N LYS A 180 18.66 -20.61 -0.34
CA LYS A 180 19.71 -21.65 -0.37
C LYS A 180 21.11 -21.06 -0.21
N LEU A 181 21.41 -19.99 -0.94
CA LEU A 181 22.69 -19.28 -0.85
C LEU A 181 22.89 -18.68 0.54
N TYR A 182 21.84 -18.10 1.13
CA TYR A 182 21.87 -17.58 2.48
C TYR A 182 22.24 -18.66 3.49
N LEU A 183 21.57 -19.83 3.45
CA LEU A 183 21.86 -20.95 4.33
C LEU A 183 23.28 -21.52 4.11
N ALA A 184 23.71 -21.63 2.84
CA ALA A 184 25.05 -22.10 2.51
C ALA A 184 26.15 -21.16 3.05
N GLN A 185 25.99 -19.85 2.87
CA GLN A 185 26.95 -18.86 3.36
C GLN A 185 26.93 -18.75 4.89
N HIS A 186 25.76 -18.90 5.52
CA HIS A 186 25.64 -18.94 6.98
C HIS A 186 26.44 -20.11 7.58
N ASN A 187 26.38 -21.30 6.95
CA ASN A 187 27.16 -22.46 7.35
C ASN A 187 28.67 -22.29 7.07
N ARG A 188 29.05 -21.47 6.09
CA ARG A 188 30.46 -21.09 5.79
C ARG A 188 30.98 -19.94 6.66
N ALA A 189 30.34 -19.69 7.81
CA ALA A 189 30.71 -18.68 8.80
C ALA A 189 30.59 -17.22 8.34
N ALA A 190 29.80 -16.91 7.30
CA ALA A 190 29.46 -15.53 6.98
C ALA A 190 28.68 -14.89 8.14
N ARG A 191 29.27 -13.87 8.79
CA ARG A 191 28.68 -13.19 9.95
C ARG A 191 27.69 -12.11 9.52
N PHE A 192 26.42 -12.48 9.35
CA PHE A 192 25.34 -11.54 9.02
C PHE A 192 24.92 -10.62 10.20
N ASN A 193 25.38 -10.88 11.42
CA ASN A 193 25.03 -10.11 12.62
C ASN A 193 26.15 -9.18 13.12
N GLY A 194 27.27 -9.07 12.40
CA GLY A 194 28.45 -8.28 12.79
C GLY A 194 28.31 -6.76 12.62
N THR A 195 29.45 -6.07 12.60
CA THR A 195 29.56 -4.62 12.32
C THR A 195 29.02 -4.27 10.91
N LEU A 196 28.69 -3.00 10.67
CA LEU A 196 28.13 -2.55 9.37
C LEU A 196 28.98 -3.02 8.17
N ARG A 197 30.31 -2.98 8.31
CA ARG A 197 31.27 -3.42 7.27
C ARG A 197 31.23 -4.93 7.03
N GLU A 198 31.16 -5.73 8.09
CA GLU A 198 31.04 -7.20 7.98
C GLU A 198 29.71 -7.60 7.34
N ARG A 199 28.62 -6.89 7.65
CA ARG A 199 27.31 -7.13 7.03
C ARG A 199 27.33 -6.83 5.53
N VAL A 200 27.97 -5.73 5.12
CA VAL A 200 28.10 -5.39 3.69
C VAL A 200 28.91 -6.46 2.95
N HIS A 201 30.05 -6.91 3.49
CA HIS A 201 30.82 -7.99 2.87
C HIS A 201 30.04 -9.31 2.79
N ALA A 202 29.27 -9.64 3.83
CA ALA A 202 28.42 -10.83 3.83
C ALA A 202 27.28 -10.74 2.79
N LEU A 203 26.71 -9.56 2.57
CA LEU A 203 25.70 -9.33 1.52
C LEU A 203 26.30 -9.45 0.12
N LEU A 204 27.53 -8.94 -0.11
CA LEU A 204 28.22 -9.10 -1.40
C LEU A 204 28.45 -10.58 -1.75
N ALA A 205 28.76 -11.40 -0.75
CA ALA A 205 28.90 -12.85 -0.93
C ALA A 205 27.59 -13.57 -1.32
N LEU A 206 26.42 -12.94 -1.11
CA LEU A 206 25.13 -13.43 -1.57
C LEU A 206 24.74 -12.89 -2.94
N VAL A 207 25.08 -11.64 -3.25
CA VAL A 207 24.67 -10.97 -4.51
C VAL A 207 25.50 -11.45 -5.70
N VAL A 208 26.81 -11.68 -5.54
CA VAL A 208 27.67 -12.11 -6.65
C VAL A 208 27.29 -13.47 -7.27
N PRO A 209 26.87 -14.48 -6.48
CA PRO A 209 26.42 -15.77 -7.02
C PRO A 209 24.96 -15.79 -7.51
N LEU A 210 24.17 -14.75 -7.23
CA LEU A 210 22.75 -14.65 -7.59
C LEU A 210 22.58 -14.07 -9.00
#